data_AF-A0A836QID0-F1
#
_entry.id   AF-A0A836QID0-F1
#
_cell.length_a   1.000
_cell.length_b   1.000
_cell.length_c   1.000
_cell.angle_alpha   90.00
_cell.angle_beta   90.00
_cell.angle_gamma   90.00
#
_symmetry.space_group_name_H-M   'P 1'
#
loop_
_entity.id
_entity.type
_entity.pdbx_description
1 polymer ?
#
loop_
_entity_poly.entity_id
_entity_poly.type
_entity_poly.pdbx_seq_one_letter_code
_entity_poly.pdbx_strand_id
1 'polypeptide(L)'
;MWVPDEVWLANLAGTARRGAMVLLCGEDHRSKSSVSPGTSDWVLRSSLVPVFYPSSVEEILSLGMHAIHLSRYLGVVTALKLVTPLCDGASTIRANAARVPIRIPDESYEKRFNPIVMALGALPVQRELVERKLPLVEEYVRINELNRIHDEDAGGEIGIAATGKSYIDVRQALEALGVRVPVLQLSVSYPLDGEIIRRFGRNLRTVYVVEEPGPFVEEGVKAALWRSSVEGVFGQYDEKGRPFIPSYGEVDPETLAQLLWPKLKGRRTAAATPTFLDDLGGIDQRSFPEVPGVTPMSCGGCPYNTFRDLKEKPGGAIGCSSIRAMEAYDYGVLYIPTMGAGGSIYSGTAPFNGNQHIFQYLGDGSYFHSGRGALQSCVQGGVNITFLLLYNGAVALTGGQQPGG
;
A
#
# COMPACT_ATOMS: atom_id res chain seq x y z
N MET A 1 12.26 13.18 8.95
CA MET A 1 10.91 12.91 9.45
C MET A 1 10.84 11.40 9.64
N TRP A 2 10.80 10.94 10.89
CA TRP A 2 10.71 9.51 11.18
C TRP A 2 9.23 9.18 11.26
N VAL A 3 8.61 8.81 10.13
CA VAL A 3 7.19 8.45 10.05
C VAL A 3 6.73 7.52 11.19
N PRO A 4 7.51 6.51 11.63
CA PRO A 4 7.12 5.70 12.78
C PRO A 4 6.98 6.49 14.10
N ASP A 5 7.86 7.47 14.36
CA ASP A 5 7.88 8.24 15.60
C ASP A 5 6.64 9.14 15.73
N GLU A 6 6.31 9.86 14.65
CA GLU A 6 5.13 10.73 14.62
C GLU A 6 3.84 9.92 14.75
N VAL A 7 3.76 8.77 14.07
CA VAL A 7 2.58 7.90 14.11
C VAL A 7 2.47 7.22 15.48
N TRP A 8 3.57 6.75 16.09
CA TRP A 8 3.57 6.25 17.46
C TRP A 8 3.07 7.30 18.43
N LEU A 9 3.65 8.50 18.38
CA LEU A 9 3.28 9.58 19.28
C LEU A 9 1.81 9.97 19.11
N ALA A 10 1.31 10.04 17.87
CA ALA A 10 -0.08 10.32 17.59
C ALA A 10 -1.03 9.22 18.12
N ASN A 11 -0.66 7.94 17.98
CA ASN A 11 -1.48 6.83 18.45
C ASN A 11 -1.50 6.72 20.00
N LEU A 12 -0.39 7.09 20.65
CA LEU A 12 -0.32 7.24 22.11
C LEU A 12 -1.11 8.45 22.60
N ALA A 13 -0.92 9.62 21.98
CA ALA A 13 -1.65 10.84 22.34
C ALA A 13 -3.16 10.68 22.16
N GLY A 14 -3.55 9.99 21.09
CA GLY A 14 -4.92 9.80 20.67
C GLY A 14 -5.58 11.05 20.13
N THR A 15 -6.91 11.07 20.07
CA THR A 15 -7.68 12.17 19.49
C THR A 15 -8.63 12.82 20.48
N ALA A 16 -8.87 14.13 20.32
CA ALA A 16 -9.89 14.86 21.07
C ALA A 16 -11.29 14.23 20.92
N ARG A 17 -12.23 14.53 21.83
CA ARG A 17 -13.57 13.88 21.89
C ARG A 17 -14.27 13.74 20.54
N ARG A 18 -14.19 14.74 19.66
CA ARG A 18 -14.80 14.73 18.31
C ARG A 18 -13.78 14.59 17.16
N GLY A 19 -12.49 14.52 17.48
CA GLY A 19 -11.40 14.41 16.53
C GLY A 19 -11.24 12.99 15.97
N ALA A 20 -10.67 12.90 14.78
CA ALA A 20 -10.27 11.68 14.11
C ALA A 20 -8.92 11.93 13.44
N MET A 21 -8.12 10.88 13.27
CA MET A 21 -6.91 10.91 12.46
C MET A 21 -6.91 9.70 11.53
N VAL A 22 -6.91 9.99 10.22
CA VAL A 22 -6.88 8.98 9.17
C VAL A 22 -5.69 9.28 8.27
N LEU A 23 -4.76 8.33 8.17
CA LEU A 23 -3.65 8.36 7.23
C LEU A 23 -4.15 7.86 5.88
N LEU A 24 -3.87 8.61 4.81
CA LEU A 24 -4.08 8.16 3.44
C LEU A 24 -2.75 7.66 2.90
N CYS A 25 -2.62 6.35 2.76
CA CYS A 25 -1.37 5.68 2.40
C CYS A 25 -1.42 5.29 0.92
N GLY A 26 -0.90 6.16 0.05
CA GLY A 26 -0.75 5.88 -1.37
C GLY A 26 0.36 4.86 -1.64
N GLU A 27 0.06 3.80 -2.37
CA GLU A 27 1.00 2.73 -2.68
C GLU A 27 1.06 2.44 -4.19
N ASP A 28 2.29 2.43 -4.71
CA ASP A 28 2.60 2.15 -6.11
C ASP A 28 3.42 0.87 -6.21
N HIS A 29 2.73 -0.27 -6.15
CA HIS A 29 3.39 -1.58 -6.14
C HIS A 29 4.13 -1.89 -7.45
N ARG A 30 3.77 -1.23 -8.56
CA ARG A 30 4.44 -1.38 -9.86
C ARG A 30 5.58 -0.40 -10.06
N SER A 31 5.78 0.55 -9.15
CA SER A 31 6.71 1.67 -9.34
C SER A 31 6.42 2.44 -10.64
N LYS A 32 5.15 2.57 -11.01
CA LYS A 32 4.69 3.26 -12.23
C LYS A 32 5.11 4.73 -12.25
N SER A 33 5.10 5.36 -11.08
CA SER A 33 5.38 6.79 -10.87
C SER A 33 6.35 7.06 -9.70
N SER A 34 6.65 6.03 -8.91
CA SER A 34 7.60 6.08 -7.78
C SER A 34 8.99 5.57 -8.15
N VAL A 35 10.00 5.86 -7.31
CA VAL A 35 11.38 5.33 -7.45
C VAL A 35 11.44 3.82 -7.22
N SER A 36 10.59 3.33 -6.33
CA SER A 36 10.60 1.95 -5.87
C SER A 36 9.19 1.48 -5.55
N PRO A 37 8.90 0.18 -5.71
CA PRO A 37 7.68 -0.41 -5.18
C PRO A 37 7.75 -0.37 -3.64
N GLY A 38 6.71 0.16 -3.00
CA GLY A 38 6.66 0.34 -1.54
C GLY A 38 5.32 -0.08 -0.95
N THR A 39 5.34 -0.47 0.32
CA THR A 39 4.16 -0.78 1.15
C THR A 39 4.29 -0.12 2.52
N SER A 40 3.16 0.33 3.06
CA SER A 40 3.01 0.93 4.38
C SER A 40 2.62 -0.10 5.44
N ASP A 41 2.21 -1.32 5.06
CA ASP A 41 1.59 -2.30 5.95
C ASP A 41 2.44 -2.58 7.20
N TRP A 42 3.75 -2.79 7.01
CA TRP A 42 4.68 -3.10 8.11
C TRP A 42 4.93 -1.94 9.06
N VAL A 43 5.08 -0.72 8.53
CA VAL A 43 5.32 0.47 9.37
C VAL A 43 4.07 0.88 10.14
N LEU A 44 2.89 0.67 9.55
CA LEU A 44 1.61 0.91 10.21
C LEU A 44 1.37 -0.15 11.30
N ARG A 45 1.68 -1.42 11.02
CA ARG A 45 1.61 -2.51 12.00
C ARG A 45 2.56 -2.28 13.17
N SER A 46 3.81 -1.87 12.93
CA SER A 46 4.75 -1.53 14.01
C SER A 46 4.25 -0.34 14.84
N SER A 47 3.41 0.51 14.25
CA SER A 47 2.77 1.66 14.90
C SER A 47 1.41 1.39 15.51
N LEU A 48 0.95 0.13 15.50
CA LEU A 48 -0.36 -0.30 16.00
C LEU A 48 -1.53 0.47 15.35
N VAL A 49 -1.38 0.86 14.08
CA VAL A 49 -2.38 1.60 13.31
C VAL A 49 -3.26 0.63 12.56
N PRO A 50 -4.59 0.60 12.81
CA PRO A 50 -5.50 -0.22 12.03
C PRO A 50 -5.50 0.19 10.56
N VAL A 51 -5.39 -0.79 9.66
CA VAL A 51 -5.22 -0.60 8.22
C VAL A 51 -6.47 -1.11 7.49
N PHE A 52 -7.22 -0.18 6.94
CA PHE A 52 -8.35 -0.43 6.05
C PHE A 52 -7.83 -0.51 4.62
N TYR A 53 -8.15 -1.59 3.91
CA TYR A 53 -7.73 -1.80 2.53
C TYR A 53 -8.97 -1.96 1.65
N PRO A 54 -9.44 -0.88 0.99
CA PRO A 54 -10.55 -0.92 0.06
C PRO A 54 -10.27 -1.83 -1.13
N SER A 55 -11.30 -2.54 -1.60
CA SER A 55 -11.25 -3.31 -2.85
C SER A 55 -11.85 -2.58 -4.05
N SER A 56 -12.55 -1.46 -3.83
CA SER A 56 -13.23 -0.69 -4.86
C SER A 56 -13.29 0.80 -4.51
N VAL A 57 -13.60 1.65 -5.49
CA VAL A 57 -13.79 3.10 -5.27
C VAL A 57 -14.94 3.38 -4.29
N GLU A 58 -16.00 2.55 -4.29
CA GLU A 58 -17.09 2.69 -3.32
C GLU A 58 -16.60 2.40 -1.89
N GLU A 59 -15.74 1.39 -1.73
CA GLU A 59 -15.14 1.05 -0.43
C GLU A 59 -14.18 2.12 0.11
N ILE A 60 -13.58 2.95 -0.75
CA ILE A 60 -12.80 4.11 -0.27
C ILE A 60 -13.69 5.02 0.59
N LEU A 61 -14.94 5.23 0.19
CA LEU A 61 -15.89 6.06 0.95
C LEU A 61 -16.41 5.33 2.19
N SER A 62 -16.88 4.09 2.06
CA SER A 62 -17.48 3.37 3.18
C SER A 62 -16.46 3.01 4.26
N LEU A 63 -15.30 2.44 3.89
CA LEU A 63 -14.21 2.15 4.82
C LEU A 63 -13.53 3.42 5.33
N GLY A 64 -13.46 4.48 4.52
CA GLY A 64 -13.03 5.81 4.96
C GLY A 64 -13.87 6.32 6.12
N MET A 65 -15.20 6.17 6.03
CA MET A 65 -16.10 6.52 7.12
C MET A 65 -15.91 5.62 8.34
N HIS A 66 -15.74 4.30 8.16
CA HIS A 66 -15.43 3.42 9.29
C HIS A 66 -14.10 3.78 9.97
N ALA A 67 -13.06 4.16 9.23
CA ALA A 67 -11.78 4.62 9.77
C ALA A 67 -11.95 5.89 10.61
N ILE A 68 -12.70 6.88 10.10
CA ILE A 68 -13.05 8.10 10.85
C ILE A 68 -13.80 7.78 12.14
N HIS A 69 -14.82 6.90 12.06
CA HIS A 69 -15.66 6.55 13.21
C HIS A 69 -14.90 5.74 14.27
N LEU A 70 -14.06 4.79 13.85
CA LEU A 70 -13.18 4.02 14.73
C LEU A 70 -12.18 4.95 15.44
N SER A 71 -11.52 5.85 14.70
CA SER A 71 -10.61 6.83 15.27
C SER A 71 -11.31 7.78 16.24
N ARG A 72 -12.56 8.18 15.96
CA ARG A 72 -13.38 8.97 16.88
C ARG A 72 -13.76 8.22 18.14
N TYR A 73 -14.05 6.93 18.03
CA TYR A 73 -14.46 6.09 19.15
C TYR A 73 -13.28 5.80 20.10
N LEU A 74 -12.17 5.27 19.60
CA LEU A 74 -11.05 4.80 20.43
C LEU A 74 -9.91 5.82 20.56
N GLY A 75 -9.90 6.85 19.73
CA GLY A 75 -8.76 7.76 19.64
C GLY A 75 -7.51 7.09 19.09
N VAL A 76 -7.65 6.05 18.27
CA VAL A 76 -6.51 5.46 17.53
C VAL A 76 -6.30 6.20 16.22
N VAL A 77 -5.06 6.24 15.75
CA VAL A 77 -4.76 6.60 14.36
C VAL A 77 -5.18 5.42 13.49
N THR A 78 -5.90 5.69 12.41
CA THR A 78 -6.31 4.68 11.41
C THR A 78 -5.67 4.99 10.06
N ALA A 79 -5.57 4.01 9.17
CA ALA A 79 -5.04 4.20 7.82
C ALA A 79 -5.97 3.63 6.74
N LEU A 80 -6.04 4.31 5.59
CA LEU A 80 -6.56 3.77 4.34
C LEU A 80 -5.39 3.48 3.41
N LYS A 81 -5.22 2.21 3.04
CA LYS A 81 -4.28 1.76 1.99
C LYS A 81 -4.91 2.03 0.62
N LEU A 82 -4.26 2.83 -0.19
CA LEU A 82 -4.76 3.32 -1.48
C LEU A 82 -3.78 2.94 -2.59
N VAL A 83 -4.13 1.92 -3.37
CA VAL A 83 -3.27 1.41 -4.46
C VAL A 83 -3.56 2.11 -5.79
N THR A 84 -2.55 2.20 -6.65
CA THR A 84 -2.64 2.86 -7.97
C THR A 84 -3.86 2.47 -8.80
N PRO A 85 -4.22 1.17 -8.99
CA PRO A 85 -5.38 0.80 -9.82
C PRO A 85 -6.71 1.37 -9.32
N LEU A 86 -6.85 1.56 -8.00
CA LEU A 86 -8.05 2.16 -7.41
C LEU A 86 -8.05 3.68 -7.52
N CYS A 87 -6.89 4.32 -7.38
CA CYS A 87 -6.77 5.78 -7.39
C CYS A 87 -6.80 6.38 -8.81
N ASP A 88 -6.21 5.67 -9.78
CA ASP A 88 -6.22 6.05 -11.19
C ASP A 88 -7.51 5.58 -11.90
N GLY A 89 -8.25 4.66 -11.28
CA GLY A 89 -9.48 4.10 -11.81
C GLY A 89 -10.70 5.00 -11.60
N ALA A 90 -11.81 4.63 -12.26
CA ALA A 90 -13.11 5.25 -12.06
C ALA A 90 -14.20 4.18 -12.02
N SER A 91 -15.26 4.42 -11.25
CA SER A 91 -16.44 3.56 -11.23
C SER A 91 -17.70 4.36 -10.90
N THR A 92 -18.86 3.84 -11.31
CA THR A 92 -20.15 4.36 -10.85
C THR A 92 -20.44 3.80 -9.46
N ILE A 93 -20.66 4.68 -8.49
CA ILE A 93 -20.90 4.31 -7.10
C ILE A 93 -22.27 4.80 -6.63
N ARG A 94 -22.75 4.24 -5.52
CA ARG A 94 -23.94 4.74 -4.84
C ARG A 94 -23.68 6.12 -4.25
N ALA A 95 -24.56 7.08 -4.52
CA ALA A 95 -24.45 8.46 -3.99
C ALA A 95 -24.42 8.53 -2.45
N ASN A 96 -24.97 7.52 -1.77
CA ASN A 96 -24.98 7.40 -0.32
C ASN A 96 -23.90 6.43 0.22
N ALA A 97 -22.86 6.08 -0.55
CA ALA A 97 -21.83 5.13 -0.12
C ALA A 97 -21.11 5.53 1.20
N ALA A 98 -21.01 6.83 1.48
CA ALA A 98 -20.46 7.33 2.75
C ALA A 98 -21.45 7.25 3.94
N ARG A 99 -22.72 6.90 3.72
CA ARG A 99 -23.71 6.71 4.80
C ARG A 99 -23.68 5.27 5.28
N VAL A 100 -22.70 4.98 6.15
CA VAL A 100 -22.53 3.66 6.75
C VAL A 100 -23.25 3.55 8.11
N PRO A 101 -23.93 2.44 8.41
CA PRO A 101 -24.35 2.15 9.77
C PRO A 101 -23.13 1.87 10.63
N ILE A 102 -23.00 2.59 11.75
CA ILE A 102 -21.89 2.42 12.69
C ILE A 102 -22.39 1.70 13.93
N ARG A 103 -21.82 0.54 14.22
CA ARG A 103 -21.96 -0.18 15.49
C ARG A 103 -20.70 0.06 16.32
N ILE A 104 -20.87 0.35 17.60
CA ILE A 104 -19.78 0.53 18.57
C ILE A 104 -19.87 -0.62 19.57
N PRO A 105 -18.75 -1.22 19.99
CA PRO A 105 -18.73 -2.21 21.07
C PRO A 105 -19.52 -1.77 22.32
N ASP A 106 -20.19 -2.71 22.98
CA ASP A 106 -20.97 -2.46 24.19
C ASP A 106 -20.07 -2.16 25.41
N GLU A 107 -18.78 -2.48 25.32
CA GLU A 107 -17.81 -2.19 26.36
C GLU A 107 -17.72 -0.66 26.61
N SER A 108 -17.91 -0.25 27.86
CA SER A 108 -17.77 1.14 28.26
C SER A 108 -16.29 1.57 28.19
N TYR A 109 -15.89 2.14 27.07
CA TYR A 109 -14.57 2.75 26.89
C TYR A 109 -14.65 4.27 27.04
N GLU A 110 -13.95 4.82 28.03
CA GLU A 110 -13.80 6.27 28.19
C GLU A 110 -12.58 6.76 27.41
N LYS A 111 -12.81 7.35 26.23
CA LYS A 111 -11.73 7.89 25.41
C LYS A 111 -10.98 9.02 26.11
N ARG A 112 -9.66 8.89 26.18
CA ARG A 112 -8.74 9.93 26.69
C ARG A 112 -7.86 10.50 25.59
N PHE A 113 -7.65 11.81 25.65
CA PHE A 113 -6.68 12.52 24.82
C PHE A 113 -5.52 12.99 25.70
N ASN A 114 -4.31 12.53 25.38
CA ASN A 114 -3.08 12.80 26.10
C ASN A 114 -2.21 13.75 25.24
N PRO A 115 -2.38 15.07 25.32
CA PRO A 115 -1.62 16.02 24.49
C PRO A 115 -0.12 16.04 24.83
N ILE A 116 0.27 15.46 25.96
CA ILE A 116 1.66 15.35 26.42
C ILE A 116 1.93 13.88 26.69
N VAL A 117 2.72 13.25 25.83
CA VAL A 117 3.22 11.89 26.00
C VAL A 117 4.72 12.01 26.24
N MET A 118 5.15 11.70 27.47
CA MET A 118 6.55 11.80 27.90
C MET A 118 6.98 10.51 28.58
N ALA A 119 8.29 10.28 28.69
CA ALA A 119 8.89 9.00 29.10
C ALA A 119 8.22 8.30 30.30
N LEU A 120 7.93 9.02 31.40
CA LEU A 120 7.32 8.43 32.60
C LEU A 120 5.82 8.11 32.45
N GLY A 121 5.13 8.71 31.46
CA GLY A 121 3.70 8.53 31.20
C GLY A 121 3.39 7.71 29.94
N ALA A 122 4.38 7.41 29.10
CA ALA A 122 4.17 6.73 27.83
C ALA A 122 3.78 5.25 27.99
N LEU A 123 4.36 4.55 28.97
CA LEU A 123 4.12 3.11 29.15
C LEU A 123 2.67 2.76 29.53
N PRO A 124 2.00 3.46 30.48
CA PRO A 124 0.57 3.23 30.75
C PRO A 124 -0.32 3.46 29.52
N VAL A 125 -0.01 4.47 28.71
CA VAL A 125 -0.75 4.80 27.49
C VAL A 125 -0.54 3.74 26.41
N GLN A 126 0.70 3.26 26.25
CA GLN A 126 1.01 2.14 25.36
C GLN A 126 0.32 0.85 25.81
N ARG A 127 0.29 0.58 27.11
CA ARG A 127 -0.42 -0.55 27.69
C ARG A 127 -1.91 -0.50 27.37
N GLU A 128 -2.54 0.67 27.52
CA GLU A 128 -3.94 0.87 27.12
C GLU A 128 -4.15 0.62 25.62
N LEU A 129 -3.25 1.10 24.77
CA LEU A 129 -3.31 0.87 23.32
C LEU A 129 -3.30 -0.63 22.98
N VAL A 130 -2.43 -1.41 23.63
CA VAL A 130 -2.28 -2.85 23.36
C VAL A 130 -3.35 -3.70 24.03
N GLU A 131 -3.59 -3.52 25.33
CA GLU A 131 -4.45 -4.41 26.12
C GLU A 131 -5.95 -4.05 26.02
N ARG A 132 -6.28 -2.83 25.57
CA ARG A 132 -7.67 -2.34 25.53
C ARG A 132 -8.09 -1.88 24.14
N LYS A 133 -7.38 -0.93 23.53
CA LYS A 133 -7.80 -0.36 22.25
C LYS A 133 -7.71 -1.36 21.10
N LEU A 134 -6.63 -2.12 20.95
CA LEU A 134 -6.51 -3.10 19.86
C LEU A 134 -7.59 -4.20 19.89
N PRO A 135 -7.90 -4.84 21.03
CA PRO A 135 -9.04 -5.75 21.11
C PRO A 135 -10.37 -5.09 20.72
N LEU A 136 -10.61 -3.84 21.14
CA LEU A 136 -11.81 -3.08 20.75
C LEU A 136 -11.83 -2.71 19.26
N VAL A 137 -10.66 -2.53 18.62
CA VAL A 137 -10.58 -2.40 17.16
C VAL A 137 -11.04 -3.70 16.51
N GLU A 138 -10.51 -4.85 16.94
CA GLU A 138 -10.91 -6.15 16.38
C GLU A 138 -12.42 -6.39 16.54
N GLU A 139 -12.97 -6.09 17.72
CA GLU A 139 -14.42 -6.17 17.96
C GLU A 139 -15.19 -5.21 17.07
N TYR A 140 -14.75 -3.95 16.92
CA TYR A 140 -15.38 -3.00 16.00
C TYR A 140 -15.41 -3.52 14.56
N VAL A 141 -14.30 -4.08 14.07
CA VAL A 141 -14.22 -4.69 12.73
C VAL A 141 -15.24 -5.81 12.58
N ARG A 142 -15.35 -6.67 13.59
CA ARG A 142 -16.27 -7.81 13.61
C ARG A 142 -17.72 -7.39 13.64
N ILE A 143 -18.11 -6.54 14.59
CA ILE A 143 -19.51 -6.12 14.74
C ILE A 143 -19.95 -5.25 13.57
N ASN A 144 -19.05 -4.56 12.85
CA ASN A 144 -19.43 -3.81 11.65
C ASN A 144 -19.39 -4.66 10.37
N GLU A 145 -19.05 -5.95 10.47
CA GLU A 145 -19.01 -6.90 9.34
C GLU A 145 -18.14 -6.38 8.18
N LEU A 146 -16.98 -5.80 8.53
CA LEU A 146 -16.07 -5.20 7.56
C LEU A 146 -15.36 -6.27 6.73
N ASN A 147 -15.05 -7.42 7.34
CA ASN A 147 -14.55 -8.61 6.65
C ASN A 147 -15.73 -9.52 6.33
N ARG A 148 -15.70 -10.20 5.18
CA ARG A 148 -16.85 -11.00 4.68
C ARG A 148 -16.41 -12.31 4.06
N ILE A 149 -17.20 -13.36 4.27
CA ILE A 149 -17.06 -14.63 3.55
C ILE A 149 -18.09 -14.62 2.42
N HIS A 150 -17.61 -14.74 1.20
CA HIS A 150 -18.39 -14.84 -0.03
C HIS A 150 -18.43 -16.29 -0.50
N ASP A 151 -19.51 -16.66 -1.20
CA ASP A 151 -19.69 -18.01 -1.78
C ASP A 151 -19.51 -19.15 -0.75
N GLU A 152 -19.93 -18.94 0.49
CA GLU A 152 -19.85 -19.96 1.55
C GLU A 152 -20.65 -21.23 1.18
N ASP A 153 -21.73 -21.06 0.41
CA ASP A 153 -22.56 -22.14 -0.14
C ASP A 153 -21.86 -23.01 -1.19
N ALA A 154 -20.75 -22.53 -1.78
CA ALA A 154 -19.96 -23.33 -2.73
C ALA A 154 -19.35 -24.57 -2.05
N GLY A 155 -19.14 -24.51 -0.74
CA GLY A 155 -18.63 -25.60 0.09
C GLY A 155 -17.26 -26.13 -0.37
N GLY A 156 -16.92 -27.32 0.11
CA GLY A 156 -15.66 -27.98 -0.22
C GLY A 156 -14.53 -27.74 0.76
N GLU A 157 -13.37 -28.31 0.43
CA GLU A 157 -12.19 -28.35 1.31
C GLU A 157 -11.17 -27.24 0.98
N ILE A 158 -11.41 -26.41 -0.04
CA ILE A 158 -10.50 -25.35 -0.48
C ILE A 158 -11.22 -24.00 -0.40
N GLY A 159 -10.57 -23.02 0.24
CA GLY A 159 -11.02 -21.62 0.23
C GLY A 159 -9.88 -20.66 -0.09
N ILE A 160 -10.22 -19.42 -0.43
CA ILE A 160 -9.26 -18.35 -0.71
C ILE A 160 -9.48 -17.18 0.26
N ALA A 161 -8.44 -16.71 0.93
CA ALA A 161 -8.46 -15.46 1.69
C ALA A 161 -7.75 -14.37 0.87
N ALA A 162 -8.38 -13.22 0.68
CA ALA A 162 -7.84 -12.13 -0.12
C ALA A 162 -8.00 -10.77 0.58
N THR A 163 -7.03 -9.87 0.42
CA THR A 163 -7.02 -8.53 1.05
C THR A 163 -7.37 -7.43 0.08
N GLY A 164 -8.21 -6.47 0.49
CA GLY A 164 -8.59 -5.29 -0.29
C GLY A 164 -8.75 -5.53 -1.80
N LYS A 165 -8.01 -4.81 -2.64
CA LYS A 165 -8.08 -4.91 -4.12
C LYS A 165 -7.84 -6.34 -4.63
N SER A 166 -6.96 -7.12 -4.00
CA SER A 166 -6.69 -8.50 -4.40
C SER A 166 -7.93 -9.40 -4.34
N TYR A 167 -8.95 -9.07 -3.54
CA TYR A 167 -10.24 -9.76 -3.59
C TYR A 167 -10.91 -9.62 -4.97
N ILE A 168 -10.89 -8.43 -5.57
CA ILE A 168 -11.47 -8.21 -6.90
C ILE A 168 -10.70 -9.00 -7.96
N ASP A 169 -9.38 -9.08 -7.85
CA ASP A 169 -8.57 -9.85 -8.80
C ASP A 169 -8.85 -11.36 -8.69
N VAL A 170 -8.98 -11.88 -7.46
CA VAL A 170 -9.41 -13.26 -7.22
C VAL A 170 -10.81 -13.51 -7.80
N ARG A 171 -11.75 -12.57 -7.64
CA ARG A 171 -13.11 -12.72 -8.20
C ARG A 171 -13.08 -12.81 -9.72
N GLN A 172 -12.32 -11.93 -10.39
CA GLN A 172 -12.17 -11.96 -11.85
C GLN A 172 -11.49 -13.25 -12.32
N ALA A 173 -10.44 -13.70 -11.62
CA ALA A 173 -9.78 -14.97 -11.92
C ALA A 173 -10.75 -16.16 -11.77
N LEU A 174 -11.51 -16.24 -10.68
CA LEU A 174 -12.47 -17.32 -10.45
C LEU A 174 -13.61 -17.33 -11.49
N GLU A 175 -14.11 -16.14 -11.86
CA GLU A 175 -15.11 -15.98 -12.92
C GLU A 175 -14.58 -16.48 -14.27
N ALA A 176 -13.38 -16.08 -14.65
CA ALA A 176 -12.75 -16.51 -15.91
C ALA A 176 -12.45 -18.02 -15.93
N LEU A 177 -12.13 -18.62 -14.78
CA LEU A 177 -11.97 -20.07 -14.62
C LEU A 177 -13.31 -20.83 -14.57
N GLY A 178 -14.43 -20.15 -14.37
CA GLY A 178 -15.74 -20.76 -14.16
C GLY A 178 -15.80 -21.64 -12.90
N VAL A 179 -15.09 -21.24 -11.84
CA VAL A 179 -15.00 -21.94 -10.55
C VAL A 179 -15.67 -21.12 -9.46
N ARG A 180 -16.38 -21.79 -8.54
CA ARG A 180 -16.85 -21.19 -7.28
C ARG A 180 -16.20 -21.91 -6.10
N VAL A 181 -15.64 -21.13 -5.18
CA VAL A 181 -15.08 -21.56 -3.89
C VAL A 181 -15.39 -20.49 -2.84
N PRO A 182 -15.43 -20.84 -1.54
CA PRO A 182 -15.52 -19.84 -0.48
C PRO A 182 -14.36 -18.85 -0.55
N VAL A 183 -14.66 -17.54 -0.51
CA VAL A 183 -13.66 -16.46 -0.52
C VAL A 183 -13.83 -15.55 0.70
N LEU A 184 -12.82 -15.48 1.56
CA LEU A 184 -12.75 -14.51 2.66
C LEU A 184 -12.14 -13.21 2.16
N GLN A 185 -12.93 -12.14 2.10
CA GLN A 185 -12.49 -10.77 1.88
C GLN A 185 -12.06 -10.14 3.21
N LEU A 186 -10.81 -9.76 3.31
CA LEU A 186 -10.22 -9.00 4.42
C LEU A 186 -10.09 -7.53 4.00
N SER A 187 -11.11 -6.72 4.30
CA SER A 187 -11.09 -5.26 4.08
C SER A 187 -10.36 -4.50 5.19
N VAL A 188 -9.99 -5.18 6.27
CA VAL A 188 -9.06 -4.69 7.29
C VAL A 188 -7.89 -5.66 7.41
N SER A 189 -6.70 -5.23 7.00
CA SER A 189 -5.49 -6.07 6.99
C SER A 189 -4.78 -6.09 8.34
N TYR A 190 -5.02 -5.11 9.20
CA TYR A 190 -4.52 -5.09 10.56
C TYR A 190 -5.42 -4.25 11.50
N PRO A 191 -5.67 -4.69 12.75
CA PRO A 191 -5.51 -6.07 13.21
C PRO A 191 -6.49 -7.01 12.46
N LEU A 192 -6.14 -8.29 12.38
CA LEU A 192 -7.03 -9.29 11.78
C LEU A 192 -8.11 -9.73 12.78
N ASP A 193 -9.35 -9.89 12.31
CA ASP A 193 -10.41 -10.53 13.07
C ASP A 193 -10.21 -12.05 13.05
N GLY A 194 -9.72 -12.61 14.16
CA GLY A 194 -9.44 -14.04 14.24
C GLY A 194 -10.71 -14.90 14.23
N GLU A 195 -11.86 -14.34 14.58
CA GLU A 195 -13.12 -15.09 14.65
C GLU A 195 -13.66 -15.43 13.26
N ILE A 196 -13.71 -14.45 12.35
CA ILE A 196 -14.15 -14.70 10.97
C ILE A 196 -13.18 -15.63 10.24
N ILE A 197 -11.87 -15.52 10.50
CA ILE A 197 -10.87 -16.43 9.90
C ILE A 197 -11.10 -17.86 10.37
N ARG A 198 -11.33 -18.08 11.67
CA ARG A 198 -11.66 -19.42 12.21
C ARG A 198 -12.99 -19.95 11.68
N ARG A 199 -14.00 -19.08 11.54
CA ARG A 199 -15.30 -19.45 10.94
C ARG A 199 -15.11 -19.92 9.50
N PHE A 200 -14.33 -19.17 8.72
CA PHE A 200 -13.97 -19.51 7.35
C PHE A 200 -13.27 -20.87 7.26
N GLY A 201 -12.37 -21.19 8.19
CA GLY A 201 -11.64 -22.46 8.19
C GLY A 201 -12.43 -23.71 8.58
N ARG A 202 -13.66 -23.60 9.12
CA ARG A 202 -14.38 -24.74 9.76
C ARG A 202 -14.57 -25.96 8.85
N ASN A 203 -14.77 -25.75 7.55
CA ASN A 203 -15.02 -26.82 6.58
C ASN A 203 -13.90 -26.95 5.54
N LEU A 204 -12.78 -26.24 5.74
CA LEU A 204 -11.67 -26.20 4.81
C LEU A 204 -10.52 -27.09 5.31
N ARG A 205 -9.80 -27.70 4.37
CA ARG A 205 -8.49 -28.35 4.58
C ARG A 205 -7.36 -27.49 4.05
N THR A 206 -7.62 -26.70 3.01
CA THR A 206 -6.62 -25.84 2.39
C THR A 206 -7.16 -24.42 2.25
N VAL A 207 -6.36 -23.43 2.67
CA VAL A 207 -6.63 -22.01 2.43
C VAL A 207 -5.51 -21.42 1.58
N TYR A 208 -5.84 -20.86 0.43
CA TYR A 208 -4.91 -20.04 -0.34
C TYR A 208 -5.02 -18.57 0.09
N VAL A 209 -3.90 -17.88 0.29
CA VAL A 209 -3.88 -16.46 0.65
C VAL A 209 -3.37 -15.65 -0.53
N VAL A 210 -4.13 -14.63 -0.92
CA VAL A 210 -3.79 -13.71 -2.01
C VAL A 210 -3.73 -12.28 -1.45
N GLU A 211 -2.55 -11.72 -1.43
CA GLU A 211 -2.28 -10.37 -0.93
C GLU A 211 -1.18 -9.68 -1.73
N GLU A 212 -1.21 -8.35 -1.80
CA GLU A 212 -0.24 -7.56 -2.57
C GLU A 212 0.25 -6.30 -1.82
N PRO A 213 1.58 -6.10 -1.74
CA PRO A 213 2.61 -7.15 -1.69
C PRO A 213 2.44 -8.00 -0.41
N GLY A 214 3.16 -9.11 -0.30
CA GLY A 214 3.07 -10.03 0.82
C GLY A 214 4.42 -10.62 1.22
N PRO A 215 4.45 -11.62 2.12
CA PRO A 215 3.34 -12.04 2.97
C PRO A 215 3.14 -11.03 4.13
N PHE A 216 1.92 -10.59 4.41
CA PHE A 216 1.59 -9.72 5.55
C PHE A 216 0.45 -10.31 6.39
N VAL A 217 -0.70 -10.58 5.78
CA VAL A 217 -1.83 -11.24 6.45
C VAL A 217 -1.67 -12.76 6.49
N GLU A 218 -0.90 -13.37 5.58
CA GLU A 218 -0.71 -14.82 5.52
C GLU A 218 -0.27 -15.41 6.87
N GLU A 219 0.67 -14.73 7.55
CA GLU A 219 1.15 -15.13 8.88
C GLU A 219 0.04 -15.10 9.94
N GLY A 220 -0.80 -14.07 9.92
CA GLY A 220 -1.91 -13.92 10.85
C GLY A 220 -3.04 -14.91 10.57
N VAL A 221 -3.30 -15.24 9.30
CA VAL A 221 -4.25 -16.29 8.89
C VAL A 221 -3.75 -17.66 9.38
N LYS A 222 -2.45 -17.97 9.17
CA LYS A 222 -1.80 -19.18 9.70
C LYS A 222 -1.96 -19.28 11.21
N ALA A 223 -1.70 -18.19 11.93
CA ALA A 223 -1.83 -18.15 13.39
C ALA A 223 -3.29 -18.34 13.85
N ALA A 224 -4.26 -17.72 13.18
CA ALA A 224 -5.68 -17.84 13.53
C ALA A 224 -6.24 -19.25 13.28
N LEU A 225 -5.75 -19.94 12.25
CA LEU A 225 -6.14 -21.29 11.85
C LEU A 225 -5.31 -22.40 12.52
N TRP A 226 -4.33 -22.04 13.35
CA TRP A 226 -3.55 -23.02 14.11
C TRP A 226 -4.46 -23.91 14.96
N ARG A 227 -4.28 -25.24 14.87
CA ARG A 227 -5.13 -26.28 15.50
C ARG A 227 -6.59 -26.32 15.03
N SER A 228 -6.88 -25.76 13.85
CA SER A 228 -8.15 -26.00 13.15
C SER A 228 -8.09 -27.27 12.28
N SER A 229 -9.16 -27.54 11.51
CA SER A 229 -9.20 -28.59 10.49
C SER A 229 -8.38 -28.26 9.24
N VAL A 230 -7.91 -27.02 9.09
CA VAL A 230 -7.10 -26.59 7.96
C VAL A 230 -5.71 -27.19 8.09
N GLU A 231 -5.35 -28.05 7.15
CA GLU A 231 -4.07 -28.75 7.05
C GLU A 231 -2.98 -27.85 6.45
N GLY A 232 -3.36 -26.88 5.62
CA GLY A 232 -2.39 -26.01 4.94
C GLY A 232 -2.94 -24.62 4.61
N VAL A 233 -2.09 -23.62 4.83
CA VAL A 233 -2.32 -22.22 4.43
C VAL A 233 -1.16 -21.79 3.53
N PHE A 234 -1.44 -21.43 2.28
CA PHE A 234 -0.44 -21.22 1.22
C PHE A 234 -0.69 -19.89 0.50
N GLY A 235 0.30 -19.00 0.44
CA GLY A 235 0.21 -17.76 -0.34
C GLY A 235 1.50 -17.54 -1.12
N GLN A 236 2.52 -16.98 -0.47
CA GLN A 236 3.84 -16.76 -1.07
C GLN A 236 4.48 -18.07 -1.57
N TYR A 237 4.25 -19.17 -0.86
CA TYR A 237 4.78 -20.49 -1.19
C TYR A 237 3.67 -21.55 -1.28
N ASP A 238 3.82 -22.50 -2.21
CA ASP A 238 2.93 -23.65 -2.37
C ASP A 238 3.21 -24.77 -1.36
N GLU A 239 2.47 -25.87 -1.48
CA GLU A 239 2.56 -27.05 -0.60
C GLU A 239 3.91 -27.77 -0.69
N LYS A 240 4.72 -27.47 -1.73
CA LYS A 240 6.06 -28.00 -1.93
C LYS A 240 7.15 -27.00 -1.56
N GLY A 241 6.78 -25.84 -1.00
CA GLY A 241 7.71 -24.76 -0.65
C GLY A 241 8.24 -23.98 -1.85
N ARG A 242 7.60 -24.08 -3.02
CA ARG A 242 7.99 -23.34 -4.22
C ARG A 242 7.27 -21.99 -4.25
N PRO A 243 7.85 -20.92 -4.80
CA PRO A 243 7.15 -19.66 -4.98
C PRO A 243 5.81 -19.85 -5.70
N PHE A 244 4.76 -19.21 -5.19
CA PHE A 244 3.39 -19.38 -5.68
C PHE A 244 2.75 -18.04 -6.05
N ILE A 245 2.11 -17.34 -5.12
CA ILE A 245 1.63 -15.97 -5.35
C ILE A 245 2.82 -15.01 -5.21
N PRO A 246 3.10 -14.14 -6.18
CA PRO A 246 4.18 -13.17 -6.07
C PRO A 246 4.04 -12.29 -4.83
N SER A 247 5.10 -12.21 -4.04
CA SER A 247 5.18 -11.38 -2.84
C SER A 247 5.65 -9.95 -3.13
N TYR A 248 5.78 -9.60 -4.41
CA TYR A 248 6.25 -8.31 -4.90
C TYR A 248 5.34 -7.85 -6.02
N GLY A 249 5.31 -6.53 -6.24
CA GLY A 249 4.51 -5.97 -7.31
C GLY A 249 3.01 -6.04 -7.04
N GLU A 250 2.27 -5.61 -8.05
CA GLU A 250 0.85 -5.89 -8.20
C GLU A 250 0.68 -7.30 -8.79
N VAL A 251 -0.38 -8.01 -8.41
CA VAL A 251 -0.70 -9.32 -9.00
C VAL A 251 -1.98 -9.20 -9.84
N ASP A 252 -1.85 -9.42 -11.14
CA ASP A 252 -2.97 -9.30 -12.08
C ASP A 252 -3.88 -10.56 -12.08
N PRO A 253 -5.19 -10.42 -12.41
CA PRO A 253 -6.14 -11.53 -12.42
C PRO A 253 -5.72 -12.72 -13.30
N GLU A 254 -5.08 -12.47 -14.44
CA GLU A 254 -4.62 -13.53 -15.36
C GLU A 254 -3.54 -14.39 -14.73
N THR A 255 -2.58 -13.78 -14.05
CA THR A 255 -1.53 -14.48 -13.29
C THR A 255 -2.15 -15.30 -12.16
N LEU A 256 -3.11 -14.73 -11.42
CA LEU A 256 -3.84 -15.47 -10.38
C LEU A 256 -4.61 -16.65 -10.97
N ALA A 257 -5.26 -16.49 -12.12
CA ALA A 257 -5.99 -17.57 -12.78
C ALA A 257 -5.05 -18.73 -13.17
N GLN A 258 -3.88 -18.42 -13.75
CA GLN A 258 -2.88 -19.43 -14.08
C GLN A 258 -2.35 -20.18 -12.85
N LEU A 259 -2.07 -19.46 -11.76
CA LEU A 259 -1.53 -20.03 -10.52
C LEU A 259 -2.58 -20.87 -9.77
N LEU A 260 -3.81 -20.37 -9.64
CA LEU A 260 -4.88 -21.04 -8.90
C LEU A 260 -5.49 -22.19 -9.70
N TRP A 261 -5.49 -22.14 -11.03
CA TRP A 261 -6.13 -23.17 -11.85
C TRP A 261 -5.71 -24.61 -11.50
N PRO A 262 -4.40 -24.97 -11.44
CA PRO A 262 -3.95 -26.30 -11.02
C PRO A 262 -4.50 -26.75 -9.67
N LYS A 263 -4.79 -25.82 -8.76
CA LYS A 263 -5.32 -26.08 -7.41
C LYS A 263 -6.82 -26.30 -7.40
N LEU A 264 -7.51 -25.72 -8.39
CA LEU A 264 -8.97 -25.64 -8.43
C LEU A 264 -9.62 -26.54 -9.50
N LYS A 265 -8.85 -27.28 -10.31
CA LYS A 265 -9.36 -28.07 -11.45
C LYS A 265 -10.56 -28.97 -11.15
N GLY A 266 -10.64 -29.54 -9.93
CA GLY A 266 -11.74 -30.40 -9.50
C GLY A 266 -13.06 -29.68 -9.16
N ARG A 267 -13.12 -28.35 -9.28
CA ARG A 267 -14.23 -27.49 -8.82
C ARG A 267 -14.95 -26.75 -9.96
N ARG A 268 -14.73 -27.19 -11.20
CA ARG A 268 -15.29 -26.55 -12.39
C ARG A 268 -16.82 -26.62 -12.39
N THR A 269 -17.49 -25.50 -12.63
CA THR A 269 -18.94 -25.46 -12.77
C THR A 269 -19.37 -25.79 -14.21
N ALA A 270 -20.63 -26.18 -14.41
CA ALA A 270 -21.17 -26.49 -15.75
C ALA A 270 -21.17 -25.28 -16.71
N ALA A 271 -21.01 -24.05 -16.20
CA ALA A 271 -20.94 -22.81 -16.98
C ALA A 271 -19.52 -22.46 -17.46
N ALA A 272 -18.50 -23.21 -17.04
CA ALA A 272 -17.12 -22.90 -17.36
C ALA A 272 -16.81 -23.12 -18.85
N THR A 273 -16.56 -22.05 -19.59
CA THR A 273 -16.20 -22.11 -21.01
C THR A 273 -14.80 -22.73 -21.18
N PRO A 274 -14.63 -23.81 -21.96
CA PRO A 274 -13.32 -24.45 -22.16
C PRO A 274 -12.24 -23.54 -22.74
N THR A 275 -12.62 -22.47 -23.44
CA THR A 275 -11.73 -21.62 -24.24
C THR A 275 -10.75 -20.78 -23.42
N PHE A 276 -11.13 -20.23 -22.25
CA PHE A 276 -10.25 -19.30 -21.53
C PHE A 276 -8.94 -19.94 -21.04
N LEU A 277 -8.99 -21.21 -20.62
CA LEU A 277 -7.80 -21.93 -20.14
C LEU A 277 -6.84 -22.30 -21.27
N ASP A 278 -7.39 -22.63 -22.44
CA ASP A 278 -6.60 -22.88 -23.65
C ASP A 278 -6.00 -21.56 -24.17
N ASP A 279 -6.73 -20.45 -24.04
CA ASP A 279 -6.27 -19.10 -24.40
C ASP A 279 -5.24 -18.52 -23.41
N LEU A 280 -5.31 -18.87 -22.11
CA LEU A 280 -4.35 -18.44 -21.07
C LEU A 280 -2.91 -18.86 -21.39
N GLY A 281 -2.73 -20.07 -21.94
CA GLY A 281 -1.42 -20.55 -22.40
C GLY A 281 -0.90 -19.80 -23.64
N GLY A 282 -1.80 -19.14 -24.37
CA GLY A 282 -1.49 -18.28 -25.51
C GLY A 282 -1.29 -16.81 -25.15
N ILE A 283 -1.58 -16.36 -23.92
CA ILE A 283 -1.40 -14.96 -23.49
C ILE A 283 0.06 -14.53 -23.63
N ASP A 284 1.00 -15.36 -23.16
CA ASP A 284 2.43 -15.09 -23.29
C ASP A 284 2.91 -15.13 -24.76
N GLN A 285 2.11 -15.71 -25.65
CA GLN A 285 2.36 -15.77 -27.09
C GLN A 285 1.66 -14.64 -27.87
N ARG A 286 0.86 -13.79 -27.20
CA ARG A 286 0.22 -12.64 -27.86
C ARG A 286 1.30 -11.64 -28.28
N SER A 287 1.51 -11.51 -29.58
CA SER A 287 2.29 -10.42 -30.15
C SER A 287 1.38 -9.22 -30.37
N PHE A 288 1.70 -8.11 -29.72
CA PHE A 288 1.12 -6.82 -30.06
C PHE A 288 1.95 -6.19 -31.18
N PRO A 289 1.33 -5.39 -32.07
CA PRO A 289 2.09 -4.58 -33.02
C PRO A 289 3.13 -3.75 -32.26
N GLU A 290 4.35 -3.67 -32.80
CA GLU A 290 5.40 -2.86 -32.20
C GLU A 290 4.95 -1.40 -32.21
N VAL A 291 4.51 -0.89 -31.06
CA VAL A 291 4.14 0.51 -30.90
C VAL A 291 5.44 1.29 -30.74
N PRO A 292 5.71 2.35 -31.54
CA PRO A 292 6.90 3.15 -31.38
C PRO A 292 7.04 3.64 -29.93
N GLY A 293 8.12 3.25 -29.27
CA GLY A 293 8.42 3.72 -27.93
C GLY A 293 8.68 5.22 -27.93
N VAL A 294 8.01 5.97 -27.06
CA VAL A 294 8.31 7.38 -26.83
C VAL A 294 9.30 7.45 -25.68
N THR A 295 10.53 7.89 -25.95
CA THR A 295 11.51 8.17 -24.89
C THR A 295 10.95 9.26 -23.98
N PRO A 296 10.84 9.02 -22.66
CA PRO A 296 10.39 10.04 -21.72
C PRO A 296 11.24 11.31 -21.86
N MET A 297 10.60 12.47 -21.91
CA MET A 297 11.29 13.73 -22.15
C MET A 297 10.71 14.86 -21.30
N SER A 298 11.56 15.86 -21.01
CA SER A 298 11.11 17.07 -20.34
C SER A 298 10.18 17.87 -21.26
N CYS A 299 9.11 18.45 -20.71
CA CYS A 299 8.15 19.26 -21.45
C CYS A 299 8.83 20.45 -22.16
N GLY A 300 8.28 20.88 -23.30
CA GLY A 300 8.75 22.08 -23.99
C GLY A 300 8.71 23.30 -23.07
N GLY A 301 9.82 24.06 -23.00
CA GLY A 301 9.94 25.23 -22.11
C GLY A 301 10.17 24.92 -20.63
N CYS A 302 10.23 23.64 -20.23
CA CYS A 302 10.50 23.25 -18.85
C CYS A 302 11.91 23.70 -18.40
N PRO A 303 12.08 24.25 -17.17
CA PRO A 303 13.40 24.67 -16.67
C PRO A 303 14.41 23.52 -16.55
N TYR A 304 13.96 22.27 -16.52
CA TYR A 304 14.83 21.10 -16.64
C TYR A 304 15.61 21.06 -17.96
N ASN A 305 15.06 21.66 -19.04
CA ASN A 305 15.77 21.79 -20.31
C ASN A 305 16.83 22.90 -20.27
N THR A 306 16.67 23.94 -19.45
CA THR A 306 17.63 25.06 -19.35
C THR A 306 18.99 24.59 -18.86
N PHE A 307 19.00 23.60 -17.96
CA PHE A 307 20.22 23.07 -17.38
C PHE A 307 20.62 21.71 -17.96
N ARG A 308 20.07 21.32 -19.12
CA ARG A 308 20.37 20.00 -19.70
C ARG A 308 21.85 19.84 -20.08
N ASP A 309 22.50 20.94 -20.49
CA ASP A 309 23.86 20.95 -21.03
C ASP A 309 24.94 21.25 -19.96
N LEU A 310 24.67 20.95 -18.69
CA LEU A 310 25.69 21.00 -17.64
C LEU A 310 26.85 20.05 -17.99
N LYS A 311 28.09 20.55 -17.89
CA LYS A 311 29.30 19.77 -18.17
C LYS A 311 29.59 18.69 -17.13
N GLU A 312 29.19 18.96 -15.88
CA GLU A 312 29.28 17.99 -14.78
C GLU A 312 27.92 17.33 -14.54
N LYS A 313 27.93 16.07 -14.09
CA LYS A 313 26.70 15.35 -13.74
C LYS A 313 26.15 15.88 -12.41
N PRO A 314 24.95 16.48 -12.38
CA PRO A 314 24.33 16.93 -11.13
C PRO A 314 23.80 15.75 -10.31
N GLY A 315 23.62 15.96 -9.01
CA GLY A 315 22.70 15.14 -8.21
C GLY A 315 21.26 15.34 -8.66
N GLY A 316 20.44 14.29 -8.60
CA GLY A 316 19.03 14.34 -8.94
C GLY A 316 18.11 14.30 -7.72
N ALA A 317 16.82 14.53 -7.94
CA ALA A 317 15.73 14.27 -7.01
C ALA A 317 14.68 13.41 -7.74
N ILE A 318 13.89 12.60 -7.02
CA ILE A 318 12.69 12.02 -7.67
C ILE A 318 11.79 13.15 -8.17
N GLY A 319 11.24 12.95 -9.37
CA GLY A 319 10.53 13.96 -10.16
C GLY A 319 11.12 14.01 -11.56
N CYS A 320 10.93 15.12 -12.28
CA CYS A 320 11.37 15.24 -13.68
C CYS A 320 12.88 15.01 -13.89
N SER A 321 13.73 15.21 -12.86
CA SER A 321 15.17 14.87 -12.94
C SER A 321 15.42 13.38 -13.13
N SER A 322 14.49 12.51 -12.71
CA SER A 322 14.59 11.06 -12.91
C SER A 322 14.55 10.66 -14.38
N ILE A 323 13.95 11.47 -15.26
CA ILE A 323 14.00 11.25 -16.72
C ILE A 323 15.46 11.22 -17.19
N ARG A 324 16.32 12.06 -16.62
CA ARG A 324 17.75 12.10 -16.95
C ARG A 324 18.54 10.91 -16.44
N ALA A 325 18.00 10.12 -15.51
CA ALA A 325 18.65 8.90 -15.03
C ALA A 325 18.53 7.74 -16.03
N MET A 326 17.75 7.89 -17.10
CA MET A 326 17.56 6.87 -18.13
C MET A 326 18.76 6.80 -19.08
N GLU A 327 18.99 5.63 -19.68
CA GLU A 327 20.06 5.39 -20.66
C GLU A 327 20.01 6.36 -21.84
N ALA A 328 18.81 6.72 -22.30
CA ALA A 328 18.62 7.70 -23.38
C ALA A 328 19.20 9.09 -23.08
N TYR A 329 19.54 9.38 -21.83
CA TYR A 329 20.20 10.61 -21.37
C TYR A 329 21.59 10.35 -20.77
N ASP A 330 22.23 9.22 -21.12
CA ASP A 330 23.55 8.80 -20.65
C ASP A 330 23.69 8.82 -19.11
N TYR A 331 22.62 8.43 -18.41
CA TYR A 331 22.56 8.48 -16.94
C TYR A 331 23.04 9.86 -16.43
N GLY A 332 22.42 10.92 -16.92
CA GLY A 332 22.83 12.32 -16.77
C GLY A 332 22.65 12.91 -15.37
N VAL A 333 22.51 12.09 -14.34
CA VAL A 333 22.49 12.46 -12.92
C VAL A 333 23.30 11.44 -12.11
N LEU A 334 23.90 11.87 -11.00
CA LEU A 334 24.73 11.01 -10.14
C LEU A 334 23.90 10.02 -9.31
N TYR A 335 22.68 10.40 -8.92
CA TYR A 335 21.81 9.62 -8.06
C TYR A 335 20.36 10.15 -8.11
N ILE A 336 19.40 9.34 -7.65
CA ILE A 336 17.99 9.73 -7.43
C ILE A 336 17.59 9.29 -6.01
N PRO A 337 17.45 10.21 -5.04
CA PRO A 337 16.94 9.94 -3.72
C PRO A 337 15.41 10.00 -3.69
N THR A 338 14.83 9.60 -2.55
CA THR A 338 13.42 9.85 -2.22
C THR A 338 13.05 11.33 -2.28
N MET A 339 11.75 11.62 -2.35
CA MET A 339 11.23 12.97 -2.50
C MET A 339 11.68 13.86 -1.33
N GLY A 340 12.22 15.02 -1.67
CA GLY A 340 12.76 15.98 -0.70
C GLY A 340 14.07 15.57 0.00
N ALA A 341 14.75 14.52 -0.45
CA ALA A 341 16.11 14.18 -0.01
C ALA A 341 17.19 14.57 -1.06
N GLY A 342 16.86 15.42 -2.03
CA GLY A 342 17.83 15.97 -2.99
C GLY A 342 18.97 16.69 -2.26
N GLY A 343 20.22 16.38 -2.63
CA GLY A 343 21.43 16.89 -1.96
C GLY A 343 21.85 16.11 -0.71
N SER A 344 20.93 15.42 -0.03
CA SER A 344 21.26 14.66 1.19
C SER A 344 22.21 13.49 0.93
N ILE A 345 22.08 12.80 -0.21
CA ILE A 345 23.03 11.75 -0.61
C ILE A 345 24.43 12.35 -0.74
N TYR A 346 24.56 13.50 -1.41
CA TYR A 346 25.85 14.16 -1.54
C TYR A 346 26.42 14.61 -0.20
N SER A 347 25.59 15.10 0.72
CA SER A 347 26.02 15.49 2.06
C SER A 347 26.72 14.34 2.81
N GLY A 348 26.31 13.09 2.58
CA GLY A 348 26.99 11.92 3.14
C GLY A 348 28.32 11.59 2.46
N THR A 349 28.43 11.84 1.16
CA THR A 349 29.64 11.56 0.35
C THR A 349 30.70 12.65 0.44
N ALA A 350 30.30 13.91 0.67
CA ALA A 350 31.18 15.07 0.63
C ALA A 350 32.44 14.97 1.53
N PRO A 351 32.38 14.41 2.76
CA PRO A 351 33.58 14.22 3.59
C PRO A 351 34.61 13.27 2.97
N PHE A 352 34.19 12.38 2.07
CA PHE A 352 35.03 11.31 1.49
C PHE A 352 35.57 11.65 0.10
N ASN A 353 35.08 12.72 -0.54
CA ASN A 353 35.56 13.16 -1.85
C ASN A 353 36.29 14.52 -1.80
N GLY A 354 36.67 14.98 -0.61
CA GLY A 354 37.32 16.28 -0.42
C GLY A 354 36.38 17.47 -0.58
N ASN A 355 35.07 17.28 -0.38
CA ASN A 355 34.03 18.29 -0.51
C ASN A 355 34.08 19.01 -1.87
N GLN A 356 34.19 18.23 -2.94
CA GLN A 356 34.13 18.76 -4.30
C GLN A 356 32.81 19.51 -4.55
N HIS A 357 32.77 20.35 -5.59
CA HIS A 357 31.52 21.03 -5.95
C HIS A 357 30.62 20.09 -6.76
N ILE A 358 29.30 20.14 -6.53
CA ILE A 358 28.29 19.57 -7.44
C ILE A 358 27.10 20.52 -7.62
N PHE A 359 26.43 20.42 -8.77
CA PHE A 359 25.03 20.85 -8.92
C PHE A 359 24.04 19.81 -8.39
N GLN A 360 22.86 20.26 -7.95
CA GLN A 360 21.76 19.40 -7.51
C GLN A 360 20.43 19.88 -8.09
N TYR A 361 19.76 19.04 -8.87
CA TYR A 361 18.40 19.32 -9.31
C TYR A 361 17.39 19.10 -8.19
N LEU A 362 16.52 20.08 -8.00
CA LEU A 362 15.42 19.98 -7.06
C LEU A 362 14.18 20.62 -7.68
N GLY A 363 13.12 19.84 -7.87
CA GLY A 363 11.82 20.39 -8.25
C GLY A 363 11.14 21.11 -7.08
N ASP A 364 10.24 22.02 -7.38
CA ASP A 364 9.39 22.73 -6.39
C ASP A 364 8.57 21.76 -5.52
N GLY A 365 7.95 20.73 -6.10
CA GLY A 365 7.27 19.68 -5.33
C GLY A 365 8.19 19.02 -4.29
N SER A 366 9.39 18.60 -4.72
CA SER A 366 10.39 18.00 -3.83
C SER A 366 10.90 18.99 -2.78
N TYR A 367 11.07 20.27 -3.14
CA TYR A 367 11.46 21.33 -2.22
C TYR A 367 10.43 21.52 -1.09
N PHE A 368 9.15 21.61 -1.44
CA PHE A 368 8.09 21.85 -0.46
C PHE A 368 7.76 20.63 0.39
N HIS A 369 7.86 19.42 -0.16
CA HIS A 369 7.66 18.17 0.59
C HIS A 369 8.59 18.05 1.80
N SER A 370 9.91 18.00 1.56
CA SER A 370 10.93 17.94 2.62
C SER A 370 12.30 18.46 2.20
N GLY A 371 12.45 18.92 0.94
CA GLY A 371 13.73 19.40 0.39
C GLY A 371 14.30 20.61 1.11
N ARG A 372 13.46 21.43 1.76
CA ARG A 372 13.91 22.51 2.67
C ARG A 372 14.81 21.98 3.79
N GLY A 373 14.44 20.85 4.40
CA GLY A 373 15.23 20.23 5.46
C GLY A 373 16.54 19.63 4.93
N ALA A 374 16.51 19.02 3.73
CA ALA A 374 17.71 18.52 3.06
C ALA A 374 18.71 19.65 2.77
N LEU A 375 18.23 20.80 2.26
CA LEU A 375 19.06 21.98 2.02
C LEU A 375 19.68 22.51 3.32
N GLN A 376 18.88 22.64 4.38
CA GLN A 376 19.37 23.06 5.70
C GLN A 376 20.46 22.11 6.22
N SER A 377 20.29 20.80 6.05
CA SER A 377 21.29 19.80 6.42
C SER A 377 22.60 19.99 5.63
N CYS A 378 22.53 20.26 4.33
CA CYS A 378 23.73 20.54 3.52
C CYS A 378 24.46 21.81 3.99
N VAL A 379 23.71 22.86 4.34
CA VAL A 379 24.29 24.11 4.89
C VAL A 379 24.99 23.84 6.22
N GLN A 380 24.33 23.12 7.13
CA GLN A 380 24.92 22.76 8.42
C GLN A 380 26.18 21.89 8.25
N GLY A 381 26.19 20.99 7.26
CA GLY A 381 27.33 20.16 6.93
C GLY A 381 28.47 20.88 6.20
N GLY A 382 28.34 22.17 5.86
CA GLY A 382 29.35 22.90 5.09
C GLY A 382 29.61 22.30 3.69
N VAL A 383 28.59 21.67 3.11
CA VAL A 383 28.70 20.93 1.85
C VAL A 383 28.82 21.90 0.68
N ASN A 384 29.78 21.66 -0.21
CA ASN A 384 30.01 22.46 -1.41
C ASN A 384 29.02 22.05 -2.53
N ILE A 385 27.82 22.60 -2.51
CA ILE A 385 26.71 22.21 -3.39
C ILE A 385 25.93 23.43 -3.90
N THR A 386 25.58 23.43 -5.18
CA THR A 386 24.66 24.41 -5.77
C THR A 386 23.33 23.75 -6.09
N PHE A 387 22.27 24.15 -5.39
CA PHE A 387 20.91 23.72 -5.70
C PHE A 387 20.35 24.49 -6.88
N LEU A 388 19.88 23.77 -7.89
CA LEU A 388 19.12 24.28 -9.03
C LEU A 388 17.64 23.97 -8.76
N LEU A 389 16.91 24.98 -8.29
CA LEU A 389 15.47 24.88 -8.05
C LEU A 389 14.72 25.03 -9.37
N LEU A 390 14.17 23.93 -9.87
CA LEU A 390 13.53 23.83 -11.17
C LEU A 390 12.00 23.90 -11.01
N TYR A 391 11.50 25.13 -10.92
CA TYR A 391 10.10 25.43 -10.65
C TYR A 391 9.23 25.25 -11.89
N ASN A 392 8.28 24.31 -11.87
CA ASN A 392 7.34 24.07 -12.96
C ASN A 392 5.86 24.18 -12.53
N GLY A 393 5.59 24.42 -11.25
CA GLY A 393 4.25 24.59 -10.69
C GLY A 393 3.45 23.30 -10.56
N ALA A 394 4.08 22.12 -10.70
CA ALA A 394 3.37 20.84 -10.73
C ALA A 394 4.21 19.66 -10.21
N VAL A 395 3.59 18.78 -9.43
CA VAL A 395 4.10 17.42 -9.19
C VAL A 395 3.85 16.58 -10.46
N ALA A 396 4.71 16.80 -11.46
CA ALA A 396 4.41 16.46 -12.85
C ALA A 396 4.34 14.96 -13.15
N LEU A 397 5.15 14.13 -12.49
CA LEU A 397 5.20 12.69 -12.77
C LEU A 397 4.03 11.89 -12.14
N THR A 398 3.20 12.51 -11.30
CA THR A 398 2.11 11.84 -10.57
C THR A 398 0.73 12.34 -10.96
N GLY A 399 0.59 13.09 -12.06
CA GLY A 399 -0.69 13.62 -12.53
C GLY A 399 -0.86 15.14 -12.41
N GLY A 400 0.19 15.89 -12.08
CA GLY A 400 0.20 17.35 -12.18
C GLY A 400 -0.49 18.08 -11.02
N GLN A 401 -0.47 17.49 -9.82
CA GLN A 401 -0.99 18.13 -8.61
C GLN A 401 -0.23 19.44 -8.32
N GLN A 402 -0.91 20.40 -7.70
CA GLN A 402 -0.25 21.62 -7.22
C GLN A 402 0.74 21.28 -6.09
N PRO A 403 2.00 21.76 -6.16
CA PRO A 403 2.95 21.65 -5.07
C PRO A 403 2.39 22.34 -3.82
N GLY A 404 2.29 21.63 -2.69
CA GLY A 404 1.78 22.20 -1.44
C GLY A 404 2.83 23.06 -0.76
N GLY A 405 2.80 24.38 -0.94
CA GLY A 405 3.75 25.30 -0.33
C GLY A 405 3.57 26.76 -0.69
#